data_AF-A0A8D8N885-F1
#
_entry.id   AF-A0A8D8N885-F1
#
_cell.length_a   1.000
_cell.length_b   1.000
_cell.length_c   1.000
_cell.angle_alpha   90.00
_cell.angle_beta   90.00
_cell.angle_gamma   90.00
#
_symmetry.space_group_name_H-M   'P 1'
#
loop_
_entity.id
_entity.type
_entity.pdbx_description
1 polymer ?
#
loop_
_entity_poly.entity_id
_entity_poly.type
_entity_poly.pdbx_seq_one_letter_code
_entity_poly.pdbx_strand_id
1 'polypeptide(L)'
;KKSNGVRISSWPKEVPGSWFSEFKRGKILSYVDAEGNSINMVQMTFLKLLTASARQNLTYSCHQSVAWHDATTDSYDRALHFLGSNDEEISYDNNPYIKALSDGCAV
;
A
#
# COMPACT_ATOMS: atom_id res chain seq x y z
N LYS A 1 -0.94 -12.78 -12.77
CA LYS A 1 0.22 -12.58 -13.69
C LYS A 1 1.45 -12.29 -12.85
N LYS A 2 2.42 -13.22 -12.77
CA LYS A 2 3.71 -12.97 -12.11
C LYS A 2 4.42 -11.83 -12.87
N SER A 3 4.85 -10.80 -12.16
CA SER A 3 5.61 -9.66 -12.69
C SER A 3 7.04 -10.09 -13.03
N ASN A 4 7.19 -11.00 -13.99
CA ASN A 4 8.51 -11.39 -14.50
C ASN A 4 9.02 -10.28 -15.41
N GLY A 5 9.95 -9.46 -14.91
CA GLY A 5 10.79 -8.60 -15.76
C GLY A 5 10.64 -7.08 -15.61
N VAL A 6 9.88 -6.57 -14.64
CA VAL A 6 9.95 -5.13 -14.34
C VAL A 6 11.25 -4.88 -13.58
N ARG A 7 12.23 -4.23 -14.24
CA ARG A 7 13.41 -3.71 -13.54
C ARG A 7 12.91 -2.79 -12.42
N ILE A 8 13.19 -3.16 -11.17
CA ILE A 8 12.93 -2.29 -10.02
C ILE A 8 13.78 -1.04 -10.24
N SER A 9 13.12 0.09 -10.48
CA SER A 9 13.77 1.39 -10.61
C SER A 9 13.43 2.20 -9.38
N SER A 10 14.43 2.85 -8.80
CA SER A 10 14.19 3.85 -7.75
C SER A 10 13.31 4.98 -8.27
N TRP A 11 12.53 5.57 -7.37
CA TRP A 11 11.76 6.79 -7.64
C TRP A 11 12.66 7.99 -7.32
N PRO A 12 13.32 8.65 -8.30
CA PRO A 12 14.42 9.58 -8.03
C PRO A 12 13.98 10.89 -7.38
N LYS A 13 12.67 11.14 -7.32
CA LYS A 13 12.05 12.33 -6.74
C LYS A 13 11.12 11.99 -5.59
N GLU A 14 11.22 10.78 -5.06
CA GLU A 14 10.49 10.40 -3.85
C GLU A 14 10.99 11.25 -2.69
N VAL A 15 10.05 11.85 -1.97
CA VAL A 15 10.30 12.62 -0.77
C VAL A 15 9.47 11.97 0.34
N PRO A 16 10.00 11.82 1.56
CA PRO A 16 9.19 11.36 2.70
C PRO A 16 7.88 12.14 2.79
N GLY A 17 6.77 11.44 2.98
CA GLY A 17 5.43 12.03 3.07
C GLY A 17 4.72 12.29 1.73
N SER A 18 5.33 11.97 0.59
CA SER A 18 4.63 12.01 -0.71
C SER A 18 3.94 10.67 -1.02
N TRP A 19 2.76 10.73 -1.64
CA TRP A 19 1.99 9.53 -1.95
C TRP A 19 2.40 8.92 -3.28
N PHE A 20 2.38 7.58 -3.38
CA PHE A 20 2.65 6.88 -4.64
C PHE A 20 1.82 7.44 -5.81
N SER A 21 0.56 7.82 -5.58
CA SER A 21 -0.33 8.40 -6.60
C SER A 21 0.14 9.75 -7.16
N GLU A 22 0.98 10.48 -6.43
CA GLU A 22 1.49 11.80 -6.81
C GLU A 22 2.78 11.71 -7.65
N PHE A 23 3.39 10.51 -7.72
CA PHE A 23 4.61 10.33 -8.47
C PHE A 23 4.34 10.47 -9.97
N LYS A 24 5.35 10.85 -10.75
CA LYS A 24 5.24 11.03 -12.22
C LYS A 24 4.64 9.82 -12.95
N ARG A 25 4.89 8.60 -12.45
CA ARG A 25 4.32 7.34 -12.95
C ARG A 25 3.47 6.61 -11.91
N GLY A 26 3.11 7.35 -10.87
CA GLY A 26 2.21 6.95 -9.80
C GLY A 26 0.78 6.82 -10.27
N LYS A 27 0.00 5.99 -9.57
CA LYS A 27 -1.46 5.89 -9.78
C LYS A 27 -2.16 5.58 -8.48
N ILE A 28 -3.39 6.09 -8.34
CA ILE A 28 -4.33 5.57 -7.34
C ILE A 28 -4.67 4.12 -7.72
N LEU A 29 -4.72 3.24 -6.72
CA LEU A 29 -5.10 1.85 -6.93
C LEU A 29 -6.60 1.77 -7.25
N SER A 30 -6.96 1.05 -8.31
CA SER A 30 -8.34 0.78 -8.70
C SER A 30 -8.68 -0.70 -8.56
N TYR A 31 -9.96 -0.99 -8.36
CA TYR A 31 -10.48 -2.34 -8.16
C TYR A 31 -11.24 -2.82 -9.40
N VAL A 32 -11.17 -4.12 -9.65
CA VAL A 32 -11.87 -4.80 -10.73
C VAL A 32 -12.66 -5.99 -10.18
N ASP A 33 -13.70 -6.40 -10.89
CA ASP A 33 -14.44 -7.63 -10.59
C ASP A 33 -13.66 -8.88 -11.06
N ALA A 34 -14.29 -10.06 -10.90
CA ALA A 34 -13.67 -11.32 -11.26
C ALA A 34 -13.40 -11.44 -12.78
N GLU A 35 -14.23 -10.77 -13.58
CA GLU A 35 -14.12 -10.70 -15.04
C GLU A 35 -13.13 -9.61 -15.52
N GLY A 36 -12.63 -8.78 -14.60
CA GLY A 36 -11.66 -7.72 -14.87
C GLY A 36 -12.28 -6.38 -15.26
N ASN A 37 -13.60 -6.21 -15.14
CA ASN A 37 -14.25 -4.92 -15.36
C ASN A 37 -14.02 -3.99 -14.17
N SER A 38 -13.88 -2.69 -14.43
CA SER A 38 -13.69 -1.70 -13.37
C SER A 38 -14.89 -1.64 -12.43
N ILE A 39 -14.65 -1.78 -11.13
CA ILE A 39 -15.67 -1.55 -10.11
C ILE A 39 -15.75 -0.04 -9.86
N ASN A 40 -16.94 0.54 -10.04
CA ASN A 40 -17.14 1.95 -9.79
C ASN A 40 -17.41 2.25 -8.30
N MET A 41 -17.44 3.53 -7.95
CA MET A 41 -17.65 3.98 -6.57
C MET A 41 -18.98 3.50 -5.98
N VAL A 42 -20.05 3.46 -6.79
CA VAL A 42 -21.39 3.04 -6.31
C VAL A 42 -21.37 1.58 -5.89
N GLN A 43 -20.82 0.69 -6.73
CA GLN A 43 -20.70 -0.73 -6.41
C GLN A 43 -19.84 -0.96 -5.16
N MET A 44 -18.72 -0.24 -5.04
CA MET A 44 -17.87 -0.31 -3.85
C MET A 44 -18.60 0.16 -2.59
N THR A 45 -19.43 1.20 -2.68
CA THR A 45 -20.25 1.68 -1.54
C THR A 45 -21.24 0.61 -1.07
N PHE A 46 -21.94 -0.06 -1.98
CA PHE A 46 -22.83 -1.16 -1.59
C PHE A 46 -22.08 -2.31 -0.91
N LEU A 47 -20.90 -2.68 -1.43
CA LEU A 47 -20.07 -3.70 -0.80
C LEU A 47 -19.67 -3.32 0.63
N LYS A 48 -19.31 -2.05 0.88
CA LYS A 48 -19.01 -1.53 2.21
C LYS A 48 -20.22 -1.56 3.15
N LEU A 49 -21.42 -1.23 2.65
CA LEU A 49 -22.65 -1.20 3.46
C LEU A 49 -23.19 -2.60 3.80
N LEU A 50 -23.00 -3.57 2.92
CA LEU A 50 -23.53 -4.93 3.05
C LEU A 50 -22.55 -5.91 3.70
N THR A 51 -21.36 -5.45 4.11
CA THR A 51 -20.30 -6.30 4.65
C THR A 51 -19.90 -5.81 6.05
N ALA A 52 -19.80 -6.73 7.01
CA ALA A 52 -19.40 -6.40 8.39
C ALA A 52 -17.89 -6.09 8.54
N SER A 53 -17.04 -6.69 7.71
CA SER A 53 -15.59 -6.46 7.74
C SER A 53 -14.94 -6.78 6.39
N ALA A 54 -13.83 -6.10 6.07
CA ALA A 54 -13.06 -6.34 4.85
C ALA A 54 -11.58 -6.51 5.19
N ARG A 55 -10.85 -7.21 4.31
CA ARG A 55 -9.40 -7.43 4.44
C ARG A 55 -8.71 -7.28 3.10
N GLN A 56 -7.57 -6.58 3.09
CA GLN A 56 -6.71 -6.44 1.93
C GLN A 56 -5.27 -6.79 2.32
N ASN A 57 -4.60 -7.61 1.51
CA ASN A 57 -3.17 -7.85 1.63
C ASN A 57 -2.48 -7.04 0.54
N LEU A 58 -1.47 -6.24 0.90
CA LEU A 58 -0.60 -5.57 -0.05
C LEU A 58 0.81 -6.18 0.03
N THR A 59 1.47 -6.30 -1.11
CA THR A 59 2.88 -6.68 -1.17
C THR A 59 3.68 -5.50 -1.70
N TYR A 60 4.59 -4.98 -0.88
CA TYR A 60 5.55 -3.98 -1.29
C TYR A 60 6.85 -4.68 -1.72
N SER A 61 7.33 -4.36 -2.93
CA SER A 61 8.61 -4.86 -3.43
C SER A 61 9.67 -3.79 -3.21
N CYS A 62 10.62 -4.06 -2.33
CA CYS A 62 11.67 -3.12 -1.94
C CYS A 62 13.00 -3.38 -2.66
N HIS A 63 13.79 -2.32 -2.82
CA HIS A 63 15.21 -2.37 -3.15
C HIS A 63 15.87 -1.13 -2.55
N GLN A 64 16.75 -1.33 -1.55
CA GLN A 64 17.35 -0.23 -0.77
C GLN A 64 16.29 0.69 -0.15
N SER A 65 15.23 0.10 0.40
CA SER A 65 14.10 0.81 0.98
C SER A 65 13.53 0.01 2.13
N VAL A 66 13.27 0.68 3.25
CA VAL A 66 12.62 0.09 4.41
C VAL A 66 11.10 0.07 4.20
N ALA A 67 10.44 -1.02 4.57
CA ALA A 67 8.98 -1.14 4.39
C ALA A 67 8.19 -1.15 5.70
N TRP A 68 8.77 -1.67 6.79
CA TRP A 68 8.05 -1.82 8.05
C TRP A 68 8.97 -1.57 9.26
N HIS A 69 9.74 -2.55 9.70
CA HIS A 69 10.71 -2.34 10.79
C HIS A 69 12.06 -1.92 10.23
N ASP A 70 12.66 -0.89 10.81
CA ASP A 70 14.03 -0.48 10.49
C ASP A 70 15.01 -1.10 11.47
N ALA A 71 15.71 -2.16 11.05
CA ALA A 71 16.67 -2.85 11.89
C ALA A 71 17.92 -2.02 12.21
N THR A 72 18.18 -0.94 11.47
CA THR A 72 19.39 -0.10 11.69
C THR A 72 19.20 0.90 12.83
N THR A 73 17.98 1.42 12.99
CA THR A 73 17.63 2.38 14.04
C THR A 73 16.75 1.78 15.14
N ASP A 74 16.33 0.52 14.97
CA ASP A 74 15.36 -0.19 15.80
C ASP A 74 14.05 0.61 15.98
N SER A 75 13.52 1.11 14.85
CA SER A 75 12.31 1.94 14.85
C SER A 75 11.34 1.57 13.73
N TYR A 76 10.15 2.18 13.76
CA TYR A 76 9.12 2.05 12.73
C TYR A 76 8.87 3.40 12.02
N ASP A 77 9.77 4.37 12.20
CA ASP A 77 9.59 5.73 11.66
C ASP A 77 9.63 5.78 10.13
N ARG A 78 10.19 4.71 9.52
CA ARG A 78 10.27 4.52 8.06
C ARG A 78 9.28 3.46 7.55
N ALA A 79 8.30 3.07 8.36
CA ALA A 79 7.26 2.15 7.94
C ALA A 79 6.38 2.77 6.85
N LEU A 80 5.81 1.93 6.00
CA LEU A 80 4.86 2.39 4.98
C LEU A 80 3.58 2.95 5.60
N HIS A 81 3.12 4.05 5.02
CA HIS A 81 1.81 4.64 5.27
C HIS A 81 0.85 4.25 4.14
N PHE A 82 -0.41 4.02 4.49
CA PHE A 82 -1.47 3.66 3.56
C PHE A 82 -2.58 4.69 3.64
N LEU A 83 -3.18 5.03 2.50
CA LEU A 83 -4.33 5.92 2.45
C LEU A 83 -5.59 5.11 2.16
N GLY A 84 -6.53 5.10 3.11
CA GLY A 84 -7.84 4.49 2.98
C GLY A 84 -8.74 5.24 2.01
N SER A 85 -9.76 4.56 1.50
CA SER A 85 -10.76 5.16 0.59
C SER A 85 -11.71 6.19 1.26
N ASN A 86 -11.54 6.40 2.56
CA ASN A 86 -12.23 7.36 3.42
C ASN A 86 -11.28 8.50 3.88
N ASP A 87 -10.17 8.69 3.16
CA ASP A 87 -9.11 9.66 3.45
C ASP A 87 -8.41 9.45 4.81
N GLU A 88 -8.59 8.28 5.41
CA GLU A 88 -7.91 7.89 6.64
C GLU A 88 -6.51 7.38 6.32
N GLU A 89 -5.50 8.00 6.92
CA GLU A 89 -4.15 7.50 6.89
C GLU A 89 -3.99 6.36 7.90
N ILE A 90 -3.43 5.24 7.44
CA ILE A 90 -3.24 4.01 8.20
C ILE A 90 -1.75 3.73 8.23
N SER A 91 -1.18 3.68 9.43
CA SER A 91 0.24 3.48 9.70
C SER A 91 0.43 2.53 10.90
N TYR A 92 1.67 2.14 11.16
CA TYR A 92 2.03 1.25 12.27
C TYR A 92 1.54 1.78 13.64
N ASP A 93 1.62 3.09 13.87
CA ASP A 93 1.36 3.73 15.16
C ASP A 93 -0.11 4.13 15.38
N ASN A 94 -0.89 4.32 14.30
CA ASN A 94 -2.24 4.87 14.40
C ASN A 94 -3.37 3.85 14.20
N ASN A 95 -3.06 2.65 13.69
CA ASN A 95 -4.09 1.66 13.37
C ASN A 95 -3.68 0.23 13.83
N PRO A 96 -4.40 -0.37 14.79
CA PRO A 96 -4.03 -1.69 15.33
C PRO A 96 -4.27 -2.85 14.35
N TYR A 97 -4.97 -2.61 13.23
CA TYR A 97 -5.32 -3.64 12.26
C TYR A 97 -4.31 -3.77 11.13
N ILE A 98 -3.46 -2.77 10.89
CA ILE A 98 -2.35 -2.88 9.94
C ILE A 98 -1.21 -3.66 10.59
N LYS A 99 -0.75 -4.71 9.90
CA LYS A 99 0.35 -5.55 10.37
C LYS A 99 1.14 -6.11 9.21
N ALA A 100 2.46 -6.15 9.37
CA ALA A 100 3.31 -6.91 8.46
C ALA A 100 3.02 -8.41 8.61
N LEU A 101 2.65 -9.06 7.51
CA LEU A 101 2.54 -10.53 7.46
C LEU A 101 3.91 -11.19 7.34
N SER A 102 4.83 -10.51 6.68
CA SER A 102 6.23 -10.87 6.51
C SER A 102 6.98 -9.57 6.20
N ASP A 103 8.16 -9.40 6.78
CA ASP A 103 9.05 -8.27 6.47
C ASP A 103 10.41 -8.80 6.01
N GLY A 104 10.78 -8.47 4.77
CA GLY A 104 12.07 -8.78 4.18
C GLY A 104 12.84 -7.52 3.78
N CYS A 105 12.35 -6.35 4.19
CA CYS A 105 12.83 -5.03 3.78
C CYS A 105 13.30 -4.25 5.01
N ALA A 106 13.91 -4.91 6.00
CA ALA A 106 14.26 -4.27 7.26
C ALA A 106 15.58 -3.46 7.22
N VAL A 107 16.25 -3.40 6.06
CA VAL A 107 17.58 -2.77 5.84
C VAL A 107 17.64 -2.08 4.48
#